data_AF-A0A7W2TIC3-F1
#
_entry.id   AF-A0A7W2TIC3-F1
#
_cell.length_a   1.000
_cell.length_b   1.000
_cell.length_c   1.000
_cell.angle_alpha   90.00
_cell.angle_beta   90.00
_cell.angle_gamma   90.00
#
_symmetry.space_group_name_H-M   'P 1'
#
loop_
_entity.id
_entity.type
_entity.pdbx_description
1 polymer ?
#
loop_
_entity_poly.entity_id
_entity_poly.type
_entity_poly.pdbx_seq_one_letter_code
_entity_poly.pdbx_strand_id
1 'polypeptide(L)'
;MKYRLTPALFNNIAITCSSYRWKLLAWSCFSFALFFMLSKQIEQSTPIVLVWFAIFILFAALQTLVVASFIFFFVTLQSNKQENKPWRKFYSTIEWCEAIIFTVILPLPMLLFVYALIVI
;
A
#
# COMPACT_ATOMS: atom_id res chain seq x y z
N MET A 1 18.19 21.78 -1.99
CA MET A 1 17.80 20.61 -2.82
C MET A 1 16.29 20.47 -2.76
N LYS A 2 15.59 20.53 -3.91
CA LYS A 2 14.13 20.31 -3.96
C LYS A 2 13.86 18.84 -3.61
N TYR A 3 13.41 18.56 -2.40
CA TYR A 3 12.93 17.23 -2.02
C TYR A 3 11.79 16.86 -2.99
N ARG A 4 12.00 15.82 -3.81
CA ARG A 4 10.99 15.31 -4.75
C ARG A 4 9.93 14.46 -4.06
N LEU A 5 10.15 14.08 -2.80
CA LEU A 5 9.19 13.39 -1.96
C LEU A 5 8.70 14.39 -0.93
N THR A 6 7.52 14.95 -1.18
CA THR A 6 6.84 15.84 -0.24
C THR A 6 5.43 15.32 0.04
N PRO A 7 4.88 15.55 1.23
CA PRO A 7 3.49 15.19 1.54
C PRO A 7 2.49 15.76 0.52
N ALA A 8 2.79 16.93 -0.06
CA ALA A 8 1.98 17.55 -1.10
C ALA A 8 1.94 16.74 -2.42
N LEU A 9 3.06 16.15 -2.82
CA LEU A 9 3.08 15.26 -4.00
C LEU A 9 2.28 13.99 -3.74
N PHE A 10 2.41 13.42 -2.54
CA PHE A 10 1.62 12.25 -2.14
C PHE A 10 0.13 12.55 -2.09
N ASN A 11 -0.24 13.73 -1.59
CA ASN A 11 -1.63 14.21 -1.61
C ASN A 11 -2.18 14.36 -3.03
N ASN A 12 -1.43 14.94 -3.97
CA ASN A 12 -1.88 15.05 -5.36
C ASN A 12 -2.10 13.68 -6.02
N ILE A 13 -1.21 12.71 -5.77
CA ILE A 13 -1.37 11.34 -6.26
C ILE A 13 -2.61 10.70 -5.63
N ALA A 14 -2.78 10.83 -4.31
CA ALA A 14 -3.90 10.27 -3.57
C ALA A 14 -5.25 10.85 -4.01
N ILE A 15 -5.33 12.16 -4.28
CA ILE A 15 -6.54 12.82 -4.80
C ILE A 15 -6.89 12.25 -6.18
N THR A 16 -5.91 12.11 -7.06
CA THR A 16 -6.11 11.57 -8.43
C THR A 16 -6.62 10.13 -8.39
N CYS A 17 -6.10 9.31 -7.47
CA CYS A 17 -6.50 7.91 -7.31
C CYS A 17 -7.67 7.71 -6.32
N SER A 18 -8.24 8.77 -5.75
CA SER A 18 -9.19 8.71 -4.63
C SER A 18 -10.47 7.95 -4.95
N SER A 19 -10.92 7.98 -6.21
CA SER A 19 -12.10 7.27 -6.70
C SER A 19 -11.98 5.74 -6.58
N TYR A 20 -10.76 5.21 -6.56
CA TYR A 20 -10.50 3.77 -6.49
C TYR A 20 -10.30 3.24 -5.07
N ARG A 21 -10.22 4.11 -4.05
CA ARG A 21 -9.84 3.71 -2.67
C ARG A 21 -10.63 2.51 -2.12
N TRP A 22 -11.96 2.56 -2.24
CA TRP A 22 -12.85 1.50 -1.74
C TRP A 22 -12.80 0.25 -2.61
N LYS A 23 -12.60 0.42 -3.92
CA LYS A 23 -12.43 -0.69 -4.85
C LYS A 23 -11.14 -1.45 -4.52
N LEU A 24 -10.03 -0.74 -4.32
CA LEU A 24 -8.74 -1.34 -3.94
C LEU A 24 -8.85 -2.07 -2.61
N LEU A 25 -9.49 -1.48 -1.60
CA LEU A 25 -9.69 -2.13 -0.31
C LEU A 25 -10.53 -3.42 -0.43
N ALA A 26 -11.62 -3.39 -1.20
CA ALA A 26 -12.44 -4.56 -1.48
C ALA A 26 -11.66 -5.63 -2.25
N TRP A 27 -10.89 -5.25 -3.27
CA TRP A 27 -10.05 -6.16 -4.05
C TRP A 27 -8.95 -6.80 -3.20
N SER A 28 -8.34 -6.06 -2.29
CA SER A 28 -7.36 -6.60 -1.35
C SER A 28 -8.00 -7.65 -0.45
N CYS A 29 -9.14 -7.34 0.18
CA CYS A 29 -9.88 -8.27 1.03
C CYS A 29 -10.29 -9.53 0.27
N PHE A 30 -10.83 -9.38 -0.93
CA PHE A 30 -11.17 -10.50 -1.81
C PHE A 30 -9.96 -11.36 -2.15
N SER A 31 -8.83 -10.74 -2.49
CA SER A 31 -7.61 -11.47 -2.84
C SER A 31 -7.01 -12.22 -1.64
N PHE A 32 -7.09 -11.66 -0.43
CA PHE A 32 -6.72 -12.38 0.80
C PHE A 32 -7.62 -13.59 1.05
N ALA A 33 -8.93 -13.45 0.89
CA ALA A 33 -9.87 -14.55 1.03
C ALA A 33 -9.59 -15.66 0.00
N LEU A 34 -9.35 -15.27 -1.26
CA LEU A 34 -8.98 -16.19 -2.33
C LEU A 34 -7.67 -16.92 -2.02
N PHE A 35 -6.62 -16.19 -1.57
CA PHE A 35 -5.36 -16.80 -1.16
C PHE A 35 -5.54 -17.78 0.00
N PHE A 36 -6.36 -17.44 1.00
CA PHE A 36 -6.64 -18.33 2.12
C PHE A 36 -7.30 -19.63 1.66
N MET A 37 -8.27 -19.55 0.74
CA MET A 37 -8.90 -20.74 0.16
C MET A 37 -7.92 -21.57 -0.66
N LEU A 38 -7.09 -20.94 -1.50
CA LEU A 38 -6.06 -21.63 -2.29
C LEU A 38 -5.03 -22.31 -1.39
N SER A 39 -4.58 -21.64 -0.33
CA SER A 39 -3.58 -22.17 0.61
C SER A 39 -4.04 -23.45 1.32
N LYS A 40 -5.36 -23.66 1.46
CA LYS A 40 -5.91 -24.91 2.01
C LYS A 40 -5.85 -26.09 1.04
N GLN A 41 -5.67 -25.83 -0.25
CA GLN A 41 -5.61 -26.83 -1.31
C GLN A 41 -4.18 -27.13 -1.75
N ILE A 42 -3.18 -26.39 -1.23
CA ILE A 42 -1.77 -26.63 -1.54
C ILE A 42 -1.29 -27.83 -0.75
N GLU A 43 -0.94 -28.89 -1.47
CA GLU A 43 -0.35 -30.12 -0.95
C GLU A 43 1.06 -30.32 -1.54
N GLN A 44 1.78 -31.31 -1.04
CA GLN A 44 3.18 -31.56 -1.45
C GLN A 44 3.32 -31.94 -2.94
N SER A 45 2.24 -32.39 -3.57
CA SER A 45 2.17 -32.75 -5.00
C SER A 45 1.76 -31.58 -5.91
N THR A 46 1.43 -30.41 -5.35
CA THR A 46 0.96 -29.26 -6.13
C THR A 46 2.08 -28.75 -7.06
N PRO A 47 1.79 -28.54 -8.37
CA PRO A 47 2.78 -27.99 -9.29
C PRO A 47 3.31 -26.64 -8.82
N ILE A 48 4.63 -26.44 -8.91
CA ILE A 48 5.30 -25.22 -8.43
C ILE A 48 4.71 -23.94 -9.03
N VAL A 49 4.25 -23.98 -10.29
CA VAL A 49 3.61 -22.84 -10.97
C VAL A 49 2.34 -22.37 -10.24
N LEU A 50 1.54 -23.28 -9.70
CA LEU A 50 0.34 -22.92 -8.94
C LEU A 50 0.70 -22.29 -7.59
N VAL A 51 1.78 -22.75 -6.95
CA VAL A 51 2.31 -22.15 -5.72
C VAL A 51 2.77 -20.71 -5.99
N TRP A 52 3.49 -20.48 -7.10
CA TRP A 52 3.90 -19.14 -7.54
C TRP A 52 2.69 -18.23 -7.77
N PHE A 53 1.63 -18.75 -8.37
CA PHE A 53 0.39 -17.99 -8.57
C PHE A 53 -0.29 -17.63 -7.25
N ALA A 54 -0.33 -18.54 -6.28
CA ALA A 54 -0.85 -18.25 -4.93
C ALA A 54 -0.03 -17.16 -4.23
N ILE A 55 1.31 -17.25 -4.32
CA ILE A 55 2.22 -16.23 -3.77
C ILE A 55 2.01 -14.88 -4.46
N PHE A 56 1.86 -14.86 -5.79
CA PHE A 56 1.54 -13.65 -6.53
C PHE A 56 0.25 -13.00 -6.06
N ILE A 57 -0.82 -13.78 -5.83
CA ILE A 57 -2.09 -13.28 -5.29
C ILE A 57 -1.87 -12.64 -3.90
N LEU A 58 -1.10 -13.29 -3.03
CA LEU A 58 -0.80 -12.76 -1.68
C LEU A 58 -0.09 -11.40 -1.76
N PHE A 59 0.96 -11.29 -2.56
CA PHE A 59 1.71 -10.05 -2.69
C PHE A 59 0.92 -8.96 -3.42
N ALA A 60 0.10 -9.31 -4.40
CA ALA A 60 -0.84 -8.39 -5.03
C ALA A 60 -1.89 -7.88 -4.04
N ALA A 61 -2.41 -8.74 -3.16
CA ALA A 61 -3.34 -8.36 -2.10
C ALA A 61 -2.70 -7.34 -1.12
N LEU A 62 -1.47 -7.62 -0.68
CA LEU A 62 -0.68 -6.72 0.17
C LEU A 62 -0.38 -5.38 -0.52
N GLN A 63 0.08 -5.41 -1.77
CA GLN A 63 0.37 -4.19 -2.53
C GLN A 63 -0.90 -3.33 -2.68
N THR A 64 -2.02 -3.96 -3.01
CA THR A 64 -3.31 -3.29 -3.14
C THR A 64 -3.76 -2.67 -1.81
N LEU A 65 -3.52 -3.36 -0.69
CA LEU A 65 -3.81 -2.83 0.65
C LEU A 65 -2.96 -1.60 0.96
N VAL A 66 -1.65 -1.67 0.71
CA VAL A 66 -0.73 -0.57 0.93
C VAL A 66 -1.11 0.65 0.10
N VAL A 67 -1.47 0.46 -1.18
CA VAL A 67 -1.95 1.54 -2.04
C VAL A 67 -3.28 2.11 -1.55
N ALA A 68 -4.22 1.28 -1.10
CA ALA A 68 -5.47 1.75 -0.52
C ALA A 68 -5.22 2.61 0.74
N SER A 69 -4.40 2.11 1.68
CA SER A 69 -4.00 2.84 2.89
C SER A 69 -3.31 4.16 2.53
N PHE A 70 -2.37 4.16 1.58
CA PHE A 70 -1.72 5.38 1.09
C PHE A 70 -2.75 6.43 0.65
N ILE A 71 -3.74 6.02 -0.14
CA ILE A 71 -4.79 6.93 -0.60
C ILE A 71 -5.59 7.48 0.59
N PHE A 72 -5.95 6.65 1.57
CA PHE A 72 -6.70 7.10 2.76
C PHE A 72 -5.96 8.13 3.60
N PHE A 73 -4.67 7.92 3.85
CA PHE A 73 -3.85 8.85 4.64
C PHE A 73 -3.61 10.18 3.91
N PHE A 74 -3.27 10.12 2.62
CA PHE A 74 -2.89 11.32 1.89
C PHE A 74 -4.05 12.01 1.16
N VAL A 75 -5.28 11.48 1.11
CA VAL A 75 -6.41 12.17 0.44
C VAL A 75 -6.77 13.50 1.09
N THR A 76 -6.69 13.60 2.42
CA THR A 76 -6.99 14.84 3.15
C THR A 76 -5.86 15.19 4.10
N LEU A 77 -5.04 16.19 3.75
CA LEU A 77 -4.05 16.77 4.64
C LEU A 77 -4.73 17.62 5.71
N GLN A 78 -4.58 17.23 6.98
CA GLN A 78 -5.17 17.95 8.12
C GLN A 78 -4.48 19.29 8.36
N SER A 79 -3.20 19.42 7.98
CA SER A 79 -2.44 20.68 8.07
C SER A 79 -3.06 21.81 7.24
N ASN A 80 -3.80 21.48 6.17
CA ASN A 80 -4.42 22.46 5.28
C ASN A 80 -5.78 22.96 5.80
N LYS A 81 -6.40 22.25 6.75
CA LYS A 81 -7.70 22.62 7.35
C LYS A 81 -7.57 23.50 8.59
N GLN A 82 -6.35 23.69 9.10
CA GLN A 82 -6.12 24.29 10.40
C GLN A 82 -5.48 25.68 10.32
N GLU A 83 -6.22 26.69 10.77
CA GLU A 83 -5.78 28.09 10.79
C GLU A 83 -4.77 28.38 11.92
N ASN A 84 -4.86 27.64 13.03
CA ASN A 84 -3.96 27.80 14.16
C ASN A 84 -2.54 27.31 13.85
N LYS A 85 -1.57 28.23 13.87
CA LYS A 85 -0.13 27.98 13.62
C LYS A 85 0.49 26.79 14.38
N PRO A 86 0.30 26.59 15.70
CA PRO A 86 0.92 25.47 16.40
C PRO A 86 0.37 24.11 15.96
N TRP A 87 -0.95 24.02 15.81
CA TRP A 87 -1.62 22.79 15.35
C TRP A 87 -1.24 22.44 13.91
N ARG A 88 -1.13 23.44 13.03
CA ARG A 88 -0.67 23.24 11.66
C ARG A 88 0.74 22.64 11.59
N LYS A 89 1.66 23.12 12.44
CA LYS A 89 3.03 22.59 12.51
C LYS A 89 3.06 21.15 13.02
N PHE A 90 2.22 20.81 14.01
CA PHE A 90 2.08 19.46 14.52
C PHE A 90 1.59 18.48 13.44
N TYR A 91 0.48 18.80 12.76
CA TYR A 91 -0.05 17.96 11.68
C TYR A 91 0.92 17.84 10.51
N SER A 92 1.62 18.91 10.16
CA SER A 92 2.63 18.86 9.10
C SER A 92 3.78 17.91 9.45
N THR A 93 4.23 17.83 10.71
CA THR A 93 5.23 16.85 11.14
C THR A 93 4.72 15.42 11.00
N ILE A 94 3.46 15.16 11.37
CA ILE A 94 2.84 13.83 11.20
C ILE A 94 2.79 13.44 9.72
N GLU A 95 2.34 14.35 8.85
CA GLU A 95 2.26 14.13 7.40
C GLU A 95 3.65 13.80 6.81
N TRP A 96 4.72 14.40 7.33
CA TRP A 96 6.10 14.06 6.96
C TRP A 96 6.53 12.68 7.45
N CYS A 97 6.20 12.31 8.69
CA CYS A 97 6.45 10.97 9.21
C CYS A 97 5.72 9.90 8.37
N GLU A 98 4.45 10.13 8.07
CA GLU A 98 3.66 9.27 7.19
C GLU A 98 4.30 9.16 5.81
N ALA A 99 4.75 10.28 5.22
CA ALA A 99 5.38 10.26 3.91
C ALA A 99 6.66 9.42 3.89
N ILE A 100 7.47 9.49 4.96
CA ILE A 100 8.68 8.67 5.10
C ILE A 100 8.31 7.19 5.19
N ILE A 101 7.33 6.85 6.05
CA ILE A 101 6.86 5.47 6.22
C ILE A 101 6.37 4.91 4.89
N PHE A 102 5.47 5.62 4.20
CA PHE A 102 4.91 5.15 2.93
C PHE A 102 5.94 5.11 1.81
N THR A 103 7.00 5.93 1.83
CA THR A 103 8.10 5.82 0.86
C THR A 103 8.79 4.46 0.94
N VAL A 104 8.94 3.92 2.16
CA VAL A 104 9.55 2.60 2.38
C VAL A 104 8.55 1.48 2.16
N ILE A 105 7.32 1.65 2.66
CA ILE A 105 6.29 0.59 2.66
C ILE A 105 5.70 0.35 1.26
N LEU A 106 5.59 1.38 0.42
CA LEU A 106 4.93 1.30 -0.89
C LEU A 106 5.64 0.38 -1.90
N PRO A 107 6.98 0.34 -2.00
CA PRO A 107 7.68 -0.64 -2.84
C PRO A 107 7.88 -2.00 -2.16
N LEU A 108 7.69 -2.09 -0.84
CA LEU A 108 8.10 -3.26 -0.04
C LEU A 108 7.44 -4.58 -0.48
N PRO A 109 6.11 -4.67 -0.71
CA PRO A 109 5.49 -5.93 -1.13
C PRO A 109 6.02 -6.41 -2.49
N MET A 110 6.26 -5.49 -3.44
CA MET A 110 6.84 -5.84 -4.74
C MET A 110 8.28 -6.32 -4.62
N LEU A 111 9.09 -5.68 -3.78
CA LEU A 111 10.47 -6.12 -3.51
C LEU A 111 10.51 -7.51 -2.87
N LEU A 112 9.66 -7.75 -1.88
CA LEU A 112 9.53 -9.06 -1.24
C LEU A 112 9.04 -10.14 -2.20
N PHE A 113 8.13 -9.80 -3.11
CA PHE A 113 7.69 -10.71 -4.16
C PHE A 113 8.86 -11.11 -5.07
N VAL A 114 9.62 -10.13 -5.59
CA VAL A 114 10.80 -10.41 -6.43
C VAL A 114 11.82 -11.26 -5.68
N TYR A 115 12.06 -10.96 -4.40
CA TYR A 115 12.93 -11.78 -3.57
C TYR A 115 12.42 -13.23 -3.43
N ALA A 116 11.11 -13.42 -3.21
CA ALA A 116 10.51 -14.75 -3.14
C ALA A 116 10.68 -15.56 -4.44
N LEU A 117 10.61 -14.92 -5.61
CA LEU A 117 10.86 -15.58 -6.90
C LEU A 117 12.31 -16.02 -7.11
N ILE A 118 13.27 -15.38 -6.43
CA ILE A 118 14.69 -15.75 -6.56
C ILE A 118 15.03 -16.92 -5.63
N VAL A 119 14.35 -17.03 -4.49
CA VAL A 119 14.65 -18.01 -3.44
C VAL A 119 13.95 -19.35 -3.66
N ILE A 120 12.73 -19.34 -4.22
CA ILE A 120 11.89 -20.53 -4.47
C ILE A 120 12.23 -21.14 -5.83
#